data_AF-X6LKZ8-F1
#
_entry.id   AF-X6LKZ8-F1
#
_cell.length_a   1.000
_cell.length_b   1.000
_cell.length_c   1.000
_cell.angle_alpha   90.00
_cell.angle_beta   90.00
_cell.angle_gamma   90.00
#
_symmetry.space_group_name_H-M   'P 1'
#
loop_
_entity.id
_entity.type
_entity.pdbx_description
1 polymer ?
#
loop_
_entity_poly.entity_id
_entity_poly.type
_entity_poly.pdbx_seq_one_letter_code
_entity_poly.pdbx_strand_id
1 'polypeptide(L)'
;MEEEKSKDNAKLDLKSITEQQTCFDKNWILQLNKQEAIHDFICLICKQVANNPMEIDCSQHKNMDELLIVGESCLHQFLSQNPNSCPIEPHDNCLYSQSRMAKRYINELDVICPRQFRQGHEEGETPGI
;
A
#
# COMPACT_ATOMS: atom_id res chain seq x y z
N MET A 1 -38.70 22.33 19.33
CA MET A 1 -38.34 20.91 19.20
C MET A 1 -38.28 20.64 17.72
N GLU A 2 -37.07 20.57 17.18
CA GLU A 2 -36.74 19.92 15.91
C GLU A 2 -35.21 19.93 15.84
N GLU A 3 -34.68 18.88 16.46
CA GLU A 3 -33.29 18.47 16.43
C GLU A 3 -32.94 17.86 15.05
N GLU A 4 -31.64 17.85 14.79
CA GLU A 4 -30.93 16.93 13.88
C GLU A 4 -30.73 17.37 12.42
N LYS A 5 -29.73 18.22 12.22
CA LYS A 5 -28.99 18.28 10.95
C LYS A 5 -27.48 18.16 11.17
N SER A 6 -27.02 16.94 11.43
CA SER A 6 -25.59 16.58 11.33
C SER A 6 -25.39 15.06 11.30
N LYS A 7 -25.66 14.45 10.14
CA LYS A 7 -25.30 13.04 9.87
C LYS A 7 -24.53 12.83 8.56
N ASP A 8 -24.22 13.88 7.80
CA ASP A 8 -23.55 13.75 6.50
C ASP A 8 -22.01 13.71 6.58
N ASN A 9 -21.39 14.31 7.60
CA ASN A 9 -19.93 14.41 7.66
C ASN A 9 -19.25 13.07 8.02
N ALA A 10 -19.95 12.16 8.71
CA ALA A 10 -19.40 10.85 9.07
C ALA A 10 -19.39 9.85 7.88
N LYS A 11 -20.21 10.09 6.85
CA LYS A 11 -20.37 9.16 5.72
C LYS A 11 -19.37 9.40 4.59
N LEU A 12 -18.82 10.61 4.48
CA LEU A 12 -17.78 10.95 3.51
C LEU A 12 -16.41 10.40 3.92
N ASP A 13 -16.12 10.36 5.22
CA ASP A 13 -14.86 9.80 5.77
C ASP A 13 -14.78 8.26 5.63
N LEU A 14 -15.91 7.57 5.62
CA LEU A 14 -15.96 6.12 5.39
C LEU A 14 -15.78 5.74 3.91
N LYS A 15 -16.11 6.64 2.98
CA LYS A 15 -15.93 6.42 1.53
C LYS A 15 -14.46 6.57 1.11
N SER A 16 -13.71 7.51 1.69
CA SER A 16 -12.27 7.60 1.43
C SER A 16 -11.48 6.41 2.01
N ILE A 17 -12.00 5.77 3.07
CA ILE A 17 -11.42 4.54 3.65
C ILE A 17 -11.80 3.28 2.83
N THR A 18 -12.89 3.34 2.05
CA THR A 18 -13.41 2.21 1.25
C THR A 18 -13.09 2.28 -0.24
N GLU A 19 -12.39 3.33 -0.71
CA GLU A 19 -11.69 3.31 -1.99
C GLU A 19 -10.50 2.35 -1.87
N GLN A 20 -10.81 1.04 -2.03
CA GLN A 20 -9.88 -0.05 -2.34
C GLN A 20 -8.56 0.06 -1.59
N GLN A 21 -8.53 -0.29 -0.29
CA GLN A 21 -7.35 -0.13 0.55
C GLN A 21 -6.05 -0.36 -0.24
N THR A 22 -5.42 0.77 -0.58
CA THR A 22 -4.22 0.78 -1.38
C THR A 22 -3.07 0.28 -0.53
N CYS A 23 -1.91 0.09 -1.16
CA CYS A 23 -0.67 -0.10 -0.42
C CYS A 23 -0.45 1.06 0.58
N PHE A 24 0.25 0.77 1.68
CA PHE A 24 0.49 1.73 2.76
C PHE A 24 1.52 2.79 2.34
N ASP A 25 1.31 4.03 2.77
CA ASP A 25 2.28 5.09 2.51
C ASP A 25 3.65 4.73 3.16
N LYS A 26 4.68 4.56 2.33
CA LYS A 26 6.03 4.27 2.79
C LYS A 26 6.58 5.40 3.66
N ASN A 27 6.26 6.66 3.37
CA ASN A 27 6.77 7.80 4.15
C ASN A 27 6.15 7.83 5.55
N TRP A 28 4.91 7.35 5.67
CA TRP A 28 4.24 7.17 6.96
C TRP A 28 4.90 6.06 7.77
N ILE A 29 5.20 4.92 7.15
CA ILE A 29 5.87 3.78 7.81
C ILE A 29 7.32 4.13 8.19
N LEU A 30 8.05 4.84 7.32
CA LEU A 30 9.44 5.25 7.55
C LEU A 30 9.62 6.25 8.70
N GLN A 31 8.55 6.79 9.27
CA GLN A 31 8.65 7.62 10.47
C GLN A 31 9.21 6.85 11.67
N LEU A 32 8.88 5.55 11.78
CA LEU A 32 9.28 4.71 12.91
C LEU A 32 10.13 3.50 12.49
N ASN A 33 10.32 3.28 11.18
CA ASN A 33 11.06 2.14 10.65
C ASN A 33 12.19 2.61 9.73
N LYS A 34 13.20 1.78 9.57
CA LYS A 34 14.27 2.02 8.59
C LYS A 34 13.87 1.52 7.20
N GLN A 35 14.52 2.07 6.17
CA GLN A 35 14.27 1.68 4.78
C GLN A 35 14.52 0.20 4.53
N GLU A 36 15.54 -0.39 5.17
CA GLU A 36 15.89 -1.80 5.00
C GLU A 36 14.77 -2.74 5.50
N ALA A 37 13.99 -2.31 6.50
CA ALA A 37 12.89 -3.09 7.06
C ALA A 37 11.69 -3.22 6.10
N ILE A 38 11.58 -2.34 5.10
CA ILE A 38 10.45 -2.31 4.16
C ILE A 38 10.84 -2.61 2.72
N HIS A 39 12.14 -2.70 2.41
CA HIS A 39 12.63 -2.72 1.03
C HIS A 39 12.07 -3.89 0.22
N ASP A 40 12.02 -5.08 0.82
CA ASP A 40 11.47 -6.31 0.24
C ASP A 40 9.95 -6.30 0.06
N PHE A 41 9.27 -5.35 0.68
CA PHE A 41 7.81 -5.29 0.74
C PHE A 41 7.24 -4.14 -0.08
N ILE A 42 8.06 -3.50 -0.91
CA ILE A 42 7.60 -2.43 -1.80
C ILE A 42 6.82 -3.03 -2.97
N CYS A 43 5.58 -2.60 -3.14
CA CYS A 43 4.75 -2.99 -4.26
C CYS A 43 5.37 -2.51 -5.58
N LEU A 44 5.59 -3.44 -6.52
CA LEU A 44 6.17 -3.13 -7.82
C LEU A 44 5.32 -2.18 -8.68
N ILE A 45 4.00 -2.10 -8.44
CA ILE A 45 3.07 -1.28 -9.23
C ILE A 45 3.05 0.17 -8.73
N CYS A 46 2.70 0.39 -7.46
CA CYS A 46 2.50 1.74 -6.91
C CYS A 46 3.71 2.28 -6.13
N LYS A 47 4.76 1.48 -5.92
CA LYS A 47 6.01 1.85 -5.22
C LYS A 47 5.82 2.25 -3.74
N GLN A 48 4.71 1.81 -3.14
CA GLN A 48 4.36 1.95 -1.73
C GLN A 48 4.53 0.61 -0.99
N VAL A 49 4.41 0.55 0.34
CA VAL A 49 4.52 -0.73 1.08
C VAL A 49 3.28 -1.58 0.84
N ALA A 50 3.46 -2.81 0.38
CA ALA A 50 2.36 -3.67 -0.06
C ALA A 50 1.34 -3.94 1.05
N ASN A 51 0.08 -3.59 0.80
CA ASN A 51 -1.03 -4.03 1.64
C ASN A 51 -1.60 -5.32 1.06
N ASN A 52 -1.78 -6.32 1.93
CA ASN A 52 -2.09 -7.70 1.57
C ASN A 52 -1.17 -8.22 0.43
N PRO A 53 0.13 -8.44 0.73
CA PRO A 53 1.13 -8.72 -0.29
C PRO A 53 0.88 -10.03 -1.03
N MET A 54 1.02 -9.97 -2.35
CA MET A 54 0.98 -11.09 -3.29
C MET A 54 2.38 -11.24 -3.91
N GLU A 55 2.87 -12.47 -3.94
CA GLU A 55 4.08 -12.86 -4.67
C GLU A 55 3.72 -13.20 -6.12
N ILE A 56 4.57 -12.75 -7.04
CA ILE A 56 4.52 -13.11 -8.45
C ILE A 56 5.48 -14.27 -8.69
N ASP A 57 4.95 -15.40 -9.15
CA ASP A 57 5.75 -16.53 -9.63
C ASP A 57 5.60 -16.64 -11.15
N CYS A 58 6.72 -16.47 -11.85
CA CYS A 58 6.78 -16.59 -13.29
C CYS A 58 8.12 -17.18 -13.72
N SER A 59 8.08 -18.06 -14.73
CA SER A 59 9.29 -18.72 -15.26
C SER A 59 10.34 -17.74 -15.77
N GLN A 60 9.90 -16.58 -16.26
CA GLN A 60 10.71 -15.53 -16.85
C GLN A 60 11.57 -14.82 -15.81
N HIS A 61 11.13 -14.76 -14.55
CA HIS A 61 11.80 -14.03 -13.48
C HIS A 61 12.31 -14.94 -12.35
N LYS A 62 12.42 -16.26 -12.59
CA LYS A 62 12.92 -17.24 -11.58
C LYS A 62 14.34 -16.98 -11.07
N ASN A 63 15.16 -16.28 -11.87
CA ASN A 63 16.55 -15.98 -11.54
C ASN A 63 16.74 -14.58 -10.96
N MET A 64 15.66 -13.83 -10.71
CA MET A 64 15.77 -12.58 -9.98
C MET A 64 15.95 -12.89 -8.50
N ASP A 65 17.01 -12.36 -7.90
CA ASP A 65 17.26 -12.50 -6.46
C ASP A 65 16.29 -11.68 -5.60
N GLU A 66 15.52 -10.77 -6.22
CA GLU A 66 14.57 -9.87 -5.54
C GLU A 66 13.18 -10.49 -5.37
N LEU A 67 12.55 -10.20 -4.23
CA LEU A 67 11.16 -10.60 -3.97
C LEU A 67 10.18 -9.80 -4.84
N LEU A 68 9.44 -10.51 -5.68
CA LEU A 68 8.47 -9.91 -6.60
C LEU A 68 7.12 -9.70 -5.91
N ILE A 69 7.02 -8.63 -5.14
CA ILE A 69 5.85 -8.33 -4.30
C ILE A 69 4.95 -7.24 -4.92
N VAL A 70 3.64 -7.49 -4.89
CA VAL A 70 2.61 -6.49 -5.22
C VAL A 70 1.49 -6.49 -4.18
N GLY A 71 0.83 -5.35 -3.96
CA GLY A 71 -0.40 -5.33 -3.18
C GLY A 71 -1.56 -5.96 -3.95
N GLU A 72 -2.41 -6.73 -3.28
CA GLU A 72 -3.54 -7.43 -3.91
C GLU A 72 -4.47 -6.48 -4.68
N SER A 73 -4.87 -5.35 -4.08
CA SER A 73 -5.70 -4.34 -4.74
C SER A 73 -5.04 -3.78 -6.01
N CYS A 74 -3.74 -3.49 -5.94
CA CYS A 74 -2.97 -2.99 -7.08
C CYS A 74 -2.89 -4.02 -8.20
N LEU A 75 -2.69 -5.29 -7.85
CA LEU A 75 -2.64 -6.39 -8.81
C LEU A 75 -3.98 -6.56 -9.53
N HIS A 76 -5.09 -6.58 -8.79
CA HIS A 76 -6.42 -6.70 -9.39
C HIS A 76 -6.72 -5.55 -10.37
N GLN A 77 -6.41 -4.31 -9.97
CA GLN A 77 -6.57 -3.15 -10.83
C GLN A 77 -5.69 -3.25 -12.08
N PHE A 78 -4.41 -3.60 -11.93
CA PHE A 78 -3.48 -3.76 -13.04
C PHE A 78 -3.96 -4.79 -14.05
N LEU A 79 -4.36 -5.99 -13.59
CA LEU A 79 -4.83 -7.07 -14.46
C LEU A 79 -6.15 -6.74 -15.17
N SER A 80 -7.02 -5.95 -14.53
CA SER A 80 -8.27 -5.49 -15.18
C SER A 80 -8.02 -4.57 -16.38
N GLN A 81 -6.92 -3.82 -16.36
CA GLN A 81 -6.54 -2.88 -17.41
C GLN A 81 -5.54 -3.48 -18.41
N ASN A 82 -4.75 -4.45 -17.96
CA ASN A 82 -3.67 -5.10 -18.71
C ASN A 82 -3.84 -6.62 -18.62
N PRO A 83 -4.84 -7.19 -19.30
CA PRO A 83 -5.06 -8.63 -19.28
C PRO A 83 -3.82 -9.34 -19.86
N ASN A 84 -3.47 -10.49 -19.28
CA ASN A 84 -2.34 -11.32 -19.71
C ASN A 84 -0.98 -10.62 -19.70
N SER A 85 -0.78 -9.63 -18.82
CA SER A 85 0.51 -8.98 -18.62
C SER A 85 1.02 -9.21 -17.20
N CYS A 86 2.33 -9.41 -17.06
CA CYS A 86 3.02 -9.33 -15.78
C CYS A 86 3.27 -7.86 -15.41
N PRO A 87 3.23 -7.49 -14.11
CA PRO A 87 3.62 -6.16 -13.62
C PRO A 87 5.09 -5.78 -13.86
N ILE A 88 5.96 -6.74 -14.24
CA ILE A 88 7.39 -6.52 -14.47
C ILE A 88 7.65 -6.26 -15.97
N GLU A 89 7.24 -7.20 -16.82
CA GLU A 89 7.38 -7.12 -18.28
C GLU A 89 6.19 -7.78 -19.00
N PRO A 90 5.90 -7.44 -20.27
CA PRO A 90 4.79 -8.03 -21.01
C PRO A 90 4.99 -9.53 -21.29
N HIS A 91 4.38 -10.37 -20.47
CA HIS A 91 4.21 -11.80 -20.72
C HIS A 91 3.00 -12.33 -19.94
N ASP A 92 2.51 -13.51 -20.32
CA ASP A 92 1.35 -14.16 -19.73
C ASP A 92 1.75 -15.29 -18.75
N ASN A 93 0.73 -16.02 -18.26
CA ASN A 93 0.86 -17.23 -17.43
C ASN A 93 1.62 -17.05 -16.11
N CYS A 94 1.56 -15.85 -15.52
CA CYS A 94 2.02 -15.63 -14.15
C CYS A 94 1.09 -16.30 -13.14
N LEU A 95 1.68 -16.89 -12.11
CA LEU A 95 0.98 -17.31 -10.92
C LEU A 95 1.10 -16.23 -9.84
N TYR A 96 0.03 -16.03 -9.09
CA TYR A 96 -0.01 -15.07 -7.99
C TYR A 96 -0.47 -15.79 -6.74
N SER A 97 0.28 -15.61 -5.66
CA SER A 97 -0.06 -16.25 -4.38
C SER A 97 0.13 -15.28 -3.22
N GLN A 98 -0.70 -15.40 -2.19
CA GLN A 98 -0.58 -14.54 -1.03
C GLN A 98 0.65 -14.91 -0.22
N SER A 99 1.51 -13.93 0.03
CA SER A 99 2.70 -14.13 0.86
C SER A 99 2.34 -14.02 2.34
N ARG A 100 2.17 -15.17 3.00
CA ARG A 100 1.90 -15.21 4.45
C ARG A 100 3.06 -14.64 5.27
N MET A 101 4.29 -14.85 4.82
CA MET A 101 5.48 -14.35 5.50
C MET A 101 5.61 -12.84 5.33
N ALA A 102 5.53 -12.30 4.12
CA ALA A 102 5.56 -10.86 3.92
C ALA A 102 4.42 -10.17 4.67
N LYS A 103 3.21 -10.74 4.64
CA LYS A 103 2.07 -10.19 5.41
C LYS A 103 2.35 -10.13 6.90
N ARG A 104 3.01 -11.15 7.47
CA ARG A 104 3.38 -11.15 8.88
C ARG A 104 4.40 -10.05 9.18
N TYR A 105 5.47 -9.95 8.40
CA TYR A 105 6.50 -8.92 8.60
C TYR A 105 5.93 -7.52 8.50
N ILE A 106 5.07 -7.25 7.50
CA ILE A 106 4.41 -5.95 7.33
C ILE A 106 3.52 -5.62 8.52
N ASN A 107 2.82 -6.60 9.09
CA ASN A 107 1.99 -6.42 10.28
C ASN A 107 2.80 -6.15 11.57
N GLU A 108 4.10 -6.46 11.57
CA GLU A 108 5.01 -6.22 12.69
C GLU A 108 5.69 -4.83 12.62
N LEU A 109 5.47 -4.05 11.54
CA LEU A 109 6.01 -2.70 11.40
C LEU A 109 5.33 -1.71 12.35
N ASP A 110 6.14 -0.89 13.01
CA ASP A 110 5.63 0.17 13.88
C ASP A 110 5.06 1.33 13.06
N VAL A 111 3.89 1.85 13.41
CA VAL A 111 3.31 2.99 12.69
C VAL A 111 2.81 4.06 13.66
N ILE A 112 2.97 5.32 13.26
CA ILE A 112 2.36 6.44 13.97
C ILE A 112 0.86 6.41 13.70
N CYS A 113 0.01 6.78 14.66
CA CYS A 113 -1.41 6.96 14.38
C CYS A 113 -1.60 7.94 13.20
N PRO A 114 -2.40 7.62 12.16
CA PRO A 114 -2.57 8.48 10.99
C PRO A 114 -2.99 9.92 11.32
N ARG A 115 -3.74 10.12 12.43
CA ARG A 115 -4.11 11.46 12.90
C ARG A 115 -2.90 12.27 13.39
N GLN A 116 -1.97 11.62 14.09
CA GLN A 116 -0.73 12.26 14.56
C GLN A 116 0.21 12.55 13.38
N PHE A 117 0.28 11.65 12.40
CA PHE A 117 1.09 11.83 11.20
C PHE A 117 0.69 13.09 10.40
N ARG A 118 -0.62 13.33 10.22
CA ARG A 118 -1.13 14.53 9.53
C ARG A 118 -0.79 15.83 10.26
N GLN A 119 -0.91 15.84 11.59
CA GLN A 119 -0.67 17.03 12.41
C GLN A 119 0.81 17.43 12.46
N GLY A 120 1.73 16.45 12.52
CA GLY A 120 3.18 16.73 12.55
C GLY A 120 3.75 17.36 11.28
N HIS A 121 3.02 17.30 10.16
CA HIS A 121 3.41 17.98 8.91
C HIS A 121 3.03 19.47 8.87
N GLU A 122 2.04 19.90 9.67
CA GLU A 122 1.54 21.29 9.66
C GLU A 122 2.39 22.22 10.56
N GLU A 123 3.16 21.70 11.51
CA GLU A 123 3.97 22.49 12.44
C GLU A 123 5.36 22.89 11.87
N GLY A 124 5.70 22.45 10.65
CA GLY A 124 6.96 22.75 9.97
C GLY A 124 6.97 24.01 9.08
N GLU A 125 5.79 24.55 8.73
CA GLU A 125 5.67 25.79 7.95
C GLU A 125 5.46 26.97 8.89
N THR A 126 6.53 27.38 9.60
CA THR A 126 6.54 28.72 10.19
C THR A 126 6.66 29.75 9.06
N PRO A 127 5.73 30.73 8.92
CA PRO A 127 5.96 31.85 8.03
C PRO A 127 7.14 32.64 8.61
N GLY A 128 8.25 32.65 7.89
CA GLY A 128 9.37 33.53 8.21
C GLY A 128 8.90 34.99 8.19
N ILE A 129 9.10 35.64 9.34
CA ILE A 129 9.22 37.10 9.63
C ILE A 129 8.69 38.04 8.55
#